data_AF-A0A1H7VZB5-F1
#
_entry.id   AF-A0A1H7VZB5-F1
#
_cell.length_a   1.000
_cell.length_b   1.000
_cell.length_c   1.000
_cell.angle_alpha   90.00
_cell.angle_beta   90.00
_cell.angle_gamma   90.00
#
_symmetry.space_group_name_H-M   'P 1'
#
loop_
_entity.id
_entity.type
_entity.pdbx_description
1 polymer ?
#
loop_
_entity_poly.entity_id
_entity_poly.type
_entity_poly.pdbx_seq_one_letter_code
_entity_poly.pdbx_strand_id
1 'polypeptide(L)'
;MPKIGMLEIRKEQLIQATLVCVEKYGVADTTIIQIAQQAGLSSGIISHYFGGKMGLLYETMRDLMRELQISISQKNKADPQLTPHRAIEIIIECNFDPNTDSARMKVWLSFWSMSMHQDDLNRLQKINDSRLHSNLLFHFKQLLPEKQAKNAARGLAALIDGLWLHGSLRSEEFDHYQARFIAKQFLNKLLEEQ
;
A
#
# COMPACT_ATOMS: atom_id res chain seq x y z
N MET A 1 -28.08 15.54 16.72
CA MET A 1 -27.05 15.81 15.69
C MET A 1 -25.84 14.93 15.95
N PRO A 2 -25.24 14.25 14.95
CA PRO A 2 -24.01 13.51 15.17
C PRO A 2 -22.91 14.48 15.59
N LYS A 3 -22.11 14.14 16.61
CA LYS A 3 -20.97 14.97 17.03
C LYS A 3 -19.98 15.12 15.86
N ILE A 4 -19.55 16.34 15.58
CA ILE A 4 -18.51 16.64 14.58
C ILE A 4 -17.29 15.74 14.88
N GLY A 5 -16.79 15.00 13.88
CA GLY A 5 -15.69 14.03 14.02
C GLY A 5 -16.12 12.56 14.24
N MET A 6 -17.35 12.28 14.67
CA MET A 6 -17.82 10.90 14.90
C MET A 6 -17.95 10.09 13.59
N LEU A 7 -18.13 10.76 12.46
CA LEU A 7 -18.18 10.12 11.14
C LEU A 7 -16.84 9.49 10.77
N GLU A 8 -15.74 10.25 10.91
CA GLU A 8 -14.40 9.78 10.53
C GLU A 8 -13.93 8.64 11.45
N ILE A 9 -14.18 8.75 12.75
CA ILE A 9 -13.91 7.66 13.71
C ILE A 9 -14.62 6.37 13.27
N ARG A 10 -15.88 6.45 12.85
CA ARG A 10 -16.64 5.27 12.40
C ARG A 10 -16.11 4.71 11.09
N LYS A 11 -15.64 5.55 10.17
CA LYS A 11 -15.01 5.08 8.93
C LYS A 11 -13.72 4.33 9.22
N GLU A 12 -12.86 4.90 10.07
CA GLU A 12 -11.62 4.26 10.50
C GLU A 12 -11.90 2.91 11.17
N GLN A 13 -12.88 2.84 12.08
CA GLN A 13 -13.30 1.57 12.71
C GLN A 13 -13.72 0.51 11.68
N LEU A 14 -14.47 0.90 10.65
CA LEU A 14 -14.93 -0.01 9.60
C LEU A 14 -13.78 -0.44 8.67
N ILE A 15 -12.83 0.45 8.39
CA ILE A 15 -11.61 0.13 7.64
C ILE A 15 -10.78 -0.91 8.42
N GLN A 16 -10.50 -0.66 9.70
CA GLN A 16 -9.74 -1.60 10.53
C GLN A 16 -10.46 -2.95 10.68
N ALA A 17 -11.78 -2.93 10.90
CA ALA A 17 -12.58 -4.14 10.94
C ALA A 17 -12.57 -4.91 9.60
N THR A 18 -12.48 -4.20 8.47
CA THR A 18 -12.35 -4.81 7.14
C THR A 18 -11.03 -5.56 7.02
N LEU A 19 -9.91 -4.96 7.45
CA LEU A 19 -8.60 -5.62 7.43
C LEU A 19 -8.62 -6.92 8.25
N VAL A 20 -9.16 -6.87 9.46
CA VAL A 20 -9.28 -8.05 10.35
C VAL A 20 -10.17 -9.14 9.75
N CYS A 21 -11.31 -8.77 9.18
CA CYS A 21 -12.20 -9.75 8.55
C CYS A 21 -11.55 -10.40 7.33
N VAL A 22 -10.89 -9.62 6.49
CA VAL A 22 -10.22 -10.12 5.29
C VAL A 22 -9.04 -11.02 5.66
N GLU A 23 -8.28 -10.70 6.71
CA GLU A 23 -7.23 -11.60 7.20
C GLU A 23 -7.79 -12.96 7.63
N LYS A 24 -8.94 -12.94 8.32
CA LYS A 24 -9.55 -14.15 8.90
C LYS A 24 -10.32 -15.00 7.91
N TYR A 25 -11.04 -14.37 6.98
CA TYR A 25 -11.98 -15.04 6.08
C TYR A 25 -11.59 -14.93 4.60
N GLY A 26 -10.60 -14.11 4.25
CA GLY A 26 -10.36 -13.72 2.86
C GLY A 26 -11.41 -12.73 2.34
N VAL A 27 -11.11 -12.06 1.23
CA VAL A 27 -12.03 -11.06 0.67
C VAL A 27 -13.31 -11.69 0.15
N ALA A 28 -13.26 -12.88 -0.44
CA ALA A 28 -14.43 -13.55 -0.99
C ALA A 28 -15.50 -13.79 0.10
N ASP A 29 -15.11 -14.41 1.21
CA ASP A 29 -16.04 -14.83 2.27
C ASP A 29 -16.36 -13.73 3.30
N THR A 30 -15.63 -12.62 3.28
CA THR A 30 -15.93 -11.46 4.13
C THR A 30 -17.27 -10.82 3.75
N THR A 31 -18.17 -10.66 4.71
CA THR A 31 -19.48 -10.01 4.54
C THR A 31 -19.58 -8.68 5.29
N ILE A 32 -20.49 -7.80 4.86
CA ILE A 32 -20.76 -6.52 5.56
C ILE A 32 -21.25 -6.74 7.00
N ILE A 33 -21.91 -7.88 7.27
CA ILE A 33 -22.40 -8.22 8.61
C ILE A 33 -21.22 -8.56 9.53
N GLN A 34 -20.28 -9.39 9.07
CA GLN A 34 -19.06 -9.72 9.82
C GLN A 34 -18.24 -8.47 10.10
N ILE A 35 -18.06 -7.58 9.11
CA ILE A 35 -17.30 -6.34 9.29
C ILE A 35 -17.99 -5.44 10.32
N ALA A 36 -19.30 -5.24 10.21
CA ALA A 36 -20.03 -4.38 11.14
C ALA A 36 -19.98 -4.93 12.58
N GLN A 37 -20.15 -6.24 12.75
CA GLN A 37 -19.99 -6.91 14.04
C GLN A 37 -18.59 -6.74 14.61
N GLN A 38 -17.55 -6.92 13.78
CA GLN A 38 -16.16 -6.72 14.17
C GLN A 38 -15.88 -5.27 14.60
N ALA A 39 -16.56 -4.29 13.98
CA ALA A 39 -16.47 -2.87 14.36
C ALA A 39 -17.36 -2.48 15.55
N GLY A 40 -18.22 -3.37 16.05
CA GLY A 40 -19.23 -3.04 17.06
C GLY A 40 -20.34 -2.11 16.56
N LEU A 41 -20.65 -2.15 15.26
CA LEU A 41 -21.60 -1.28 14.57
C LEU A 41 -22.72 -2.08 13.88
N SER A 42 -23.79 -1.41 13.48
CA SER A 42 -24.86 -2.03 12.67
C SER A 42 -24.46 -2.12 11.20
N SER A 43 -24.86 -3.19 10.50
CA SER A 43 -24.50 -3.41 9.09
C SER A 43 -25.03 -2.31 8.15
N GLY A 44 -26.16 -1.68 8.49
CA GLY A 44 -26.74 -0.57 7.71
C GLY A 44 -25.80 0.64 7.58
N ILE A 45 -24.86 0.82 8.50
CA ILE A 45 -23.89 1.92 8.44
C ILE A 45 -22.93 1.79 7.24
N ILE A 46 -22.63 0.55 6.82
CA ILE A 46 -21.73 0.29 5.70
C ILE A 46 -22.40 0.69 4.39
N SER A 47 -23.66 0.30 4.19
CA SER A 47 -24.43 0.74 3.02
C SER A 47 -24.57 2.25 2.98
N HIS A 48 -24.81 2.88 4.13
CA HIS A 48 -24.98 4.33 4.22
C HIS A 48 -23.70 5.12 3.90
N TYR A 49 -22.53 4.68 4.37
CA TYR A 49 -21.27 5.43 4.21
C TYR A 49 -20.44 5.00 2.99
N PHE A 50 -20.56 3.75 2.56
CA PHE A 50 -19.68 3.16 1.56
C PHE A 50 -20.45 2.54 0.38
N GLY A 51 -21.78 2.55 0.40
CA GLY A 51 -22.56 1.93 -0.68
C GLY A 51 -22.46 0.40 -0.73
N GLY A 52 -21.91 -0.24 0.30
CA GLY A 52 -21.79 -1.70 0.43
C GLY A 52 -20.35 -2.21 0.54
N LYS A 53 -20.17 -3.52 0.38
CA LYS A 53 -18.87 -4.21 0.53
C LYS A 53 -17.80 -3.65 -0.41
N MET A 54 -18.16 -3.45 -1.69
CA MET A 54 -17.20 -3.02 -2.71
C MET A 54 -16.71 -1.59 -2.48
N GLY A 55 -17.59 -0.66 -2.14
CA GLY A 55 -17.16 0.70 -1.81
C GLY A 55 -16.39 0.79 -0.49
N LEU A 56 -16.68 -0.10 0.47
CA LEU A 56 -15.87 -0.20 1.69
C LEU A 56 -14.47 -0.71 1.38
N LEU A 57 -14.33 -1.77 0.58
CA LEU A 57 -13.03 -2.25 0.11
C LEU A 57 -12.27 -1.17 -0.66
N TYR A 58 -12.94 -0.44 -1.55
CA TYR A 58 -12.34 0.69 -2.27
C TYR A 58 -11.77 1.74 -1.32
N GLU A 59 -12.54 2.19 -0.32
CA GLU A 59 -12.06 3.16 0.66
C GLU A 59 -10.97 2.59 1.57
N THR A 60 -11.05 1.32 1.97
CA THR A 60 -9.96 0.64 2.69
C THR A 60 -8.65 0.68 1.91
N MET A 61 -8.67 0.34 0.62
CA MET A 61 -7.46 0.37 -0.22
C MET A 61 -6.94 1.78 -0.44
N ARG A 62 -7.85 2.73 -0.66
CA ARG A 62 -7.49 4.14 -0.79
C ARG A 62 -6.83 4.69 0.48
N ASP A 63 -7.27 4.22 1.64
CA ASP A 63 -6.70 4.62 2.92
C ASP A 63 -5.30 4.02 3.14
N LEU A 64 -5.11 2.72 2.87
CA LEU A 64 -3.77 2.10 2.92
C LEU A 64 -2.77 2.80 1.99
N MET A 65 -3.19 3.16 0.76
CA MET A 65 -2.35 3.91 -0.17
C MET A 65 -2.02 5.32 0.34
N ARG A 66 -2.94 5.96 1.06
CA ARG A 66 -2.73 7.28 1.67
C ARG A 66 -1.77 7.18 2.84
N GLU A 67 -1.95 6.21 3.73
CA GLU A 67 -1.05 5.96 4.86
C GLU A 67 0.40 5.79 4.39
N LEU A 68 0.63 4.99 3.34
CA LEU A 68 1.95 4.81 2.75
C LEU A 68 2.55 6.14 2.25
N GLN A 69 1.77 6.95 1.54
CA GLN A 69 2.22 8.26 1.04
C GLN A 69 2.54 9.24 2.17
N ILE A 70 1.72 9.26 3.23
CA ILE A 70 1.94 10.08 4.41
C ILE A 70 3.24 9.66 5.09
N SER A 71 3.47 8.36 5.27
CA SER A 71 4.70 7.82 5.87
C SER A 71 5.94 8.25 5.08
N ILE A 72 5.93 8.11 3.75
CA ILE A 72 7.03 8.56 2.88
C ILE A 72 7.24 10.07 3.02
N SER A 73 6.16 10.87 2.94
CA SER A 73 6.28 12.33 3.05
C SER A 73 6.80 12.80 4.41
N GLN A 74 6.37 12.15 5.49
CA GLN A 74 6.80 12.49 6.84
C GLN A 74 8.27 12.14 7.04
N LYS A 75 8.71 10.95 6.63
CA LYS A 75 10.12 10.56 6.70
C LYS A 75 11.02 11.46 5.86
N ASN A 76 10.61 11.81 4.64
CA ASN A 76 11.36 12.76 3.81
C ASN A 76 11.50 14.12 4.47
N LYS A 77 10.43 14.66 5.07
CA LYS A 77 10.47 15.97 5.76
C LYS A 77 11.32 15.95 7.04
N ALA A 78 11.38 14.80 7.70
CA ALA A 78 12.11 14.63 8.94
C ALA A 78 13.60 14.32 8.74
N ASP A 79 14.04 13.98 7.52
CA ASP A 79 15.43 13.62 7.23
C ASP A 79 16.28 14.86 6.88
N PRO A 80 17.20 15.29 7.77
CA PRO A 80 18.04 16.48 7.52
C PRO A 80 19.10 16.25 6.45
N GLN A 81 19.35 15.00 6.04
CA GLN A 81 20.32 14.62 5.02
C GLN A 81 19.63 14.12 3.74
N LEU A 82 18.42 14.64 3.45
CA LEU A 82 17.63 14.20 2.31
C LEU A 82 18.36 14.46 0.98
N THR A 83 18.85 13.37 0.39
CA THR A 83 19.37 13.32 -0.99
C THR A 83 18.40 12.53 -1.89
N PRO A 84 18.50 12.61 -3.23
CA PRO A 84 17.68 11.79 -4.11
C PRO A 84 17.86 10.29 -3.87
N HIS A 85 19.08 9.84 -3.55
CA HIS A 85 19.35 8.45 -3.17
C HIS A 85 18.58 8.09 -1.88
N ARG A 86 18.71 8.90 -0.83
CA ARG A 86 18.04 8.68 0.45
C ARG A 86 16.52 8.70 0.33
N ALA A 87 15.96 9.56 -0.53
CA ALA A 87 14.53 9.59 -0.79
C ALA A 87 14.02 8.28 -1.43
N ILE A 88 14.81 7.65 -2.31
CA ILE A 88 14.48 6.33 -2.86
C ILE A 88 14.58 5.26 -1.76
N GLU A 89 15.60 5.32 -0.90
CA GLU A 89 15.67 4.41 0.25
C GLU A 89 14.48 4.54 1.19
N ILE A 90 13.99 5.76 1.45
CA ILE A 90 12.80 6.00 2.27
C ILE A 90 11.56 5.36 1.63
N ILE A 91 11.41 5.44 0.30
CA ILE A 91 10.34 4.74 -0.42
C ILE A 91 10.44 3.23 -0.18
N ILE A 92 11.63 2.64 -0.29
CA ILE A 92 11.85 1.21 -0.02
C ILE A 92 11.51 0.88 1.45
N GLU A 93 11.98 1.69 2.40
CA GLU A 93 11.76 1.49 3.84
C GLU A 93 10.28 1.52 4.21
N CYS A 94 9.50 2.44 3.63
CA CYS A 94 8.06 2.55 3.83
C CYS A 94 7.29 1.38 3.20
N ASN A 95 7.70 0.90 2.02
CA ASN A 95 7.06 -0.26 1.40
C ASN A 95 7.31 -1.54 2.21
N PHE A 96 8.45 -1.67 2.88
CA PHE A 96 8.79 -2.81 3.72
C PHE A 96 8.84 -2.43 5.21
N ASP A 97 7.87 -1.66 5.68
CA ASP A 97 7.76 -1.31 7.10
C ASP A 97 7.39 -2.59 7.90
N PRO A 98 8.18 -2.99 8.93
CA PRO A 98 7.88 -4.17 9.74
C PRO A 98 6.57 -4.08 10.52
N ASN A 99 6.00 -2.87 10.68
CA ASN A 99 4.68 -2.70 11.28
C ASN A 99 3.55 -3.05 10.29
N THR A 100 3.87 -3.37 9.04
CA THR A 100 2.87 -3.83 8.07
C THR A 100 2.55 -5.29 8.36
N ASP A 101 1.42 -5.53 9.00
CA ASP A 101 0.98 -6.88 9.35
C ASP A 101 0.59 -7.74 8.14
N SER A 102 0.49 -9.05 8.39
CA SER A 102 0.06 -10.05 7.40
C SER A 102 -1.33 -9.76 6.82
N ALA A 103 -2.21 -9.12 7.60
CA ALA A 103 -3.56 -8.73 7.22
C ALA A 103 -3.53 -7.77 6.03
N ARG A 104 -2.77 -6.67 6.17
CA ARG A 104 -2.58 -5.66 5.13
C ARG A 104 -2.00 -6.29 3.87
N MET A 105 -1.08 -7.25 3.99
CA MET A 105 -0.52 -7.94 2.82
C MET A 105 -1.57 -8.74 2.04
N LYS A 106 -2.38 -9.54 2.74
CA LYS A 106 -3.43 -10.36 2.11
C LYS A 106 -4.52 -9.50 1.47
N VAL A 107 -4.86 -8.38 2.11
CA VAL A 107 -5.79 -7.38 1.58
C VAL A 107 -5.25 -6.81 0.26
N TRP A 108 -3.96 -6.45 0.22
CA TRP A 108 -3.29 -5.98 -1.00
C TRP A 108 -3.32 -7.00 -2.14
N LEU A 109 -2.98 -8.26 -1.86
CA LEU A 109 -3.01 -9.33 -2.86
C LEU A 109 -4.43 -9.54 -3.42
N SER A 110 -5.42 -9.56 -2.52
CA SER A 110 -6.82 -9.73 -2.91
C SER A 110 -7.30 -8.55 -3.77
N PHE A 111 -6.89 -7.33 -3.44
CA PHE A 111 -7.17 -6.15 -4.25
C PHE A 111 -6.55 -6.23 -5.64
N TRP A 112 -5.30 -6.67 -5.78
CA TRP A 112 -4.69 -6.86 -7.10
C TRP A 112 -5.53 -7.81 -7.95
N SER A 113 -5.93 -8.96 -7.40
CA SER A 113 -6.82 -9.91 -8.08
C SER A 113 -8.14 -9.26 -8.52
N MET A 114 -8.81 -8.54 -7.61
CA MET A 114 -10.10 -7.89 -7.92
C MET A 114 -9.97 -6.74 -8.93
N SER A 115 -8.86 -5.99 -8.90
CA SER A 115 -8.62 -4.86 -9.80
C SER A 115 -8.49 -5.26 -11.27
N MET A 116 -8.33 -6.56 -11.58
CA MET A 116 -8.35 -7.08 -12.95
C MET A 116 -9.76 -7.14 -13.54
N HIS A 117 -10.80 -7.12 -12.70
CA HIS A 117 -12.20 -7.35 -13.09
C HIS A 117 -13.16 -6.25 -12.64
N GLN A 118 -12.69 -5.28 -11.87
CA GLN A 118 -13.50 -4.21 -11.26
C GLN A 118 -12.92 -2.84 -11.67
N ASP A 119 -13.66 -2.07 -12.46
CA ASP A 119 -13.16 -0.82 -13.08
C ASP A 119 -12.70 0.22 -12.05
N ASP A 120 -13.46 0.39 -10.95
CA ASP A 120 -13.12 1.36 -9.91
C ASP A 120 -11.82 0.98 -9.18
N LEU A 121 -11.63 -0.32 -8.89
CA LEU A 121 -10.41 -0.82 -8.27
C LEU A 121 -9.23 -0.80 -9.25
N ASN A 122 -9.48 -1.06 -10.55
CA ASN A 122 -8.47 -0.93 -11.60
C ASN A 122 -7.93 0.50 -11.69
N ARG A 123 -8.84 1.48 -11.68
CA ARG A 123 -8.47 2.90 -11.67
C ARG A 123 -7.63 3.25 -10.45
N LEU A 124 -7.99 2.74 -9.27
CA LEU A 124 -7.24 2.96 -8.04
C LEU A 124 -5.84 2.32 -8.11
N GLN A 125 -5.72 1.10 -8.64
CA GLN A 125 -4.44 0.42 -8.86
C GLN A 125 -3.54 1.22 -9.81
N LYS A 126 -4.07 1.73 -10.93
CA LYS A 126 -3.31 2.54 -11.90
C LYS A 126 -2.77 3.82 -11.27
N ILE A 127 -3.55 4.45 -10.40
CA ILE A 127 -3.11 5.62 -9.64
C ILE A 127 -1.96 5.26 -8.71
N ASN A 128 -2.03 4.12 -8.02
CA ASN A 128 -0.97 3.66 -7.12
C ASN A 128 0.34 3.38 -7.88
N ASP A 129 0.26 2.59 -8.94
CA ASP A 129 1.40 2.25 -9.81
C ASP A 129 2.06 3.51 -10.39
N SER A 130 1.26 4.41 -10.97
CA SER A 130 1.75 5.67 -11.52
C SER A 130 2.44 6.55 -10.47
N ARG A 131 1.95 6.58 -9.23
CA ARG A 131 2.56 7.34 -8.13
C ARG A 131 3.90 6.76 -7.70
N LEU A 132 3.98 5.44 -7.50
CA LEU A 132 5.25 4.77 -7.17
C LEU A 132 6.28 5.05 -8.27
N HIS A 133 5.91 4.78 -9.52
CA HIS A 133 6.80 5.00 -10.67
C HIS A 133 7.25 6.46 -10.78
N SER A 134 6.33 7.42 -10.65
CA SER A 134 6.66 8.85 -10.80
C SER A 134 7.56 9.37 -9.69
N ASN A 135 7.33 8.93 -8.44
CA ASN A 135 8.19 9.29 -7.30
C ASN A 135 9.61 8.74 -7.49
N LEU A 136 9.74 7.46 -7.88
CA LEU A 136 11.04 6.87 -8.17
C LEU A 136 11.73 7.58 -9.33
N LEU A 137 11.02 7.81 -10.44
CA LEU A 137 11.56 8.48 -11.63
C LEU A 137 12.03 9.91 -11.32
N PHE A 138 11.30 10.64 -10.48
CA PHE A 138 11.69 11.98 -10.05
C PHE A 138 13.08 11.99 -9.39
N HIS A 139 13.35 11.04 -8.49
CA HIS A 139 14.64 10.94 -7.82
C HIS A 139 15.72 10.36 -8.74
N PHE A 140 15.42 9.33 -9.52
CA PHE A 140 16.40 8.74 -10.46
C PHE A 140 16.86 9.72 -11.54
N LYS A 141 15.99 10.62 -12.02
CA LYS A 141 16.39 11.66 -13.00
C LYS A 141 17.46 12.63 -12.49
N GLN A 142 17.66 12.69 -11.18
CA GLN A 142 18.69 13.53 -10.55
C GLN A 142 20.01 12.77 -10.36
N LEU A 143 20.00 11.45 -10.54
CA LEU A 143 21.14 10.56 -10.32
C LEU A 143 21.64 9.90 -11.62
N LEU A 144 20.78 9.84 -12.65
CA LEU A 144 21.00 9.08 -13.88
C LEU A 144 20.53 9.85 -15.13
N PRO A 145 21.17 9.62 -16.28
CA PRO A 145 20.64 10.01 -17.60
C PRO A 145 19.20 9.52 -17.82
N GLU A 146 18.41 10.29 -18.57
CA GLU A 146 16.96 10.08 -18.68
C GLU A 146 16.53 8.65 -19.04
N LYS A 147 17.21 8.01 -20.00
CA LYS A 147 16.90 6.63 -20.42
C LYS A 147 17.16 5.62 -19.30
N GLN A 148 18.27 5.77 -18.60
CA GLN A 148 18.64 4.90 -17.47
C GLN A 148 17.71 5.14 -16.29
N ALA A 149 17.38 6.40 -15.97
CA ALA A 149 16.43 6.75 -14.92
C ALA A 149 15.04 6.12 -15.14
N LYS A 150 14.53 6.13 -16.38
CA LYS A 150 13.26 5.47 -16.74
C LYS A 150 13.29 3.96 -16.49
N ASN A 151 14.39 3.30 -16.87
CA ASN A 151 14.56 1.86 -16.67
C ASN A 151 14.75 1.51 -15.19
N ALA A 152 15.59 2.26 -14.46
CA ALA A 152 15.82 2.12 -13.03
C ALA A 152 14.51 2.27 -12.23
N ALA A 153 13.71 3.30 -12.52
CA ALA A 153 12.42 3.52 -11.86
C ALA A 153 11.43 2.37 -12.10
N ARG A 154 11.34 1.85 -13.34
CA ARG A 154 10.48 0.68 -13.64
C ARG A 154 11.01 -0.59 -12.98
N GLY A 155 12.31 -0.83 -13.05
CA GLY A 155 12.95 -2.02 -12.49
C GLY A 155 12.79 -2.08 -10.97
N LEU A 156 13.02 -0.96 -10.27
CA LEU A 156 12.87 -0.91 -8.82
C LEU A 156 11.39 -1.03 -8.39
N ALA A 157 10.46 -0.40 -9.10
CA ALA A 157 9.03 -0.57 -8.83
C ALA A 157 8.61 -2.05 -8.97
N ALA A 158 8.99 -2.70 -10.07
CA ALA A 158 8.69 -4.11 -10.31
C ALA A 158 9.33 -5.03 -9.26
N LEU A 159 10.55 -4.72 -8.80
CA LEU A 159 11.20 -5.46 -7.73
C LEU A 159 10.45 -5.31 -6.40
N ILE A 160 10.00 -4.10 -6.05
CA ILE A 160 9.22 -3.86 -4.84
C ILE A 160 7.94 -4.69 -4.86
N ASP A 161 7.17 -4.61 -5.94
CA ASP A 161 5.92 -5.38 -6.08
C ASP A 161 6.17 -6.89 -6.09
N GLY A 162 7.25 -7.35 -6.74
CA GLY A 162 7.62 -8.76 -6.80
C GLY A 162 8.00 -9.33 -5.43
N LEU A 163 8.83 -8.61 -4.65
CA LEU A 163 9.18 -8.98 -3.28
C LEU A 163 7.93 -9.05 -2.39
N TRP A 164 7.03 -8.09 -2.55
CA TRP A 164 5.73 -8.05 -1.87
C TRP A 164 4.86 -9.27 -2.21
N LEU A 165 4.70 -9.57 -3.50
CA LEU A 165 3.92 -10.71 -3.98
C LEU A 165 4.48 -12.02 -3.44
N HIS A 166 5.78 -12.26 -3.60
CA HIS A 166 6.43 -13.48 -3.10
C HIS A 166 6.34 -13.61 -1.58
N GLY A 167 6.45 -12.50 -0.85
CA GLY A 167 6.23 -12.45 0.59
C GLY A 167 4.81 -12.86 0.99
N SER A 168 3.81 -12.29 0.33
CA SER A 168 2.39 -12.53 0.63
C SER A 168 1.91 -13.96 0.35
N LEU A 169 2.59 -14.68 -0.53
CA LEU A 169 2.23 -16.05 -0.94
C LEU A 169 2.89 -17.14 -0.07
N ARG A 170 3.86 -16.80 0.78
CA ARG A 170 4.50 -17.76 1.67
C ARG A 170 3.65 -17.99 2.91
N SER A 171 3.72 -19.21 3.43
CA SER A 171 3.10 -19.57 4.73
C SER A 171 3.93 -19.11 5.93
N GLU A 172 5.19 -18.75 5.69
CA GLU A 172 6.10 -18.21 6.70
C GLU A 172 5.93 -16.70 6.84
N GLU A 173 6.35 -16.16 7.99
CA GLU A 173 6.33 -14.72 8.24
C GLU A 173 7.18 -13.97 7.20
N PHE A 174 6.66 -12.84 6.71
CA PHE A 174 7.34 -12.08 5.68
C PHE A 174 8.58 -11.38 6.26
N ASP A 175 9.76 -11.70 5.72
CA ASP A 175 11.01 -11.06 6.13
C ASP A 175 11.15 -9.67 5.49
N HIS A 176 10.56 -8.67 6.16
CA HIS A 176 10.65 -7.27 5.79
C HIS A 176 12.10 -6.76 5.68
N TYR A 177 13.01 -7.29 6.51
CA TYR A 177 14.41 -6.87 6.53
C TYR A 177 15.16 -7.39 5.31
N GLN A 178 14.96 -8.66 4.95
CA GLN A 178 15.53 -9.25 3.74
C GLN A 178 14.98 -8.55 2.49
N ALA A 179 13.67 -8.32 2.40
CA ALA A 179 13.08 -7.61 1.26
C ALA A 179 13.66 -6.20 1.10
N ARG A 180 13.76 -5.45 2.21
CA ARG A 180 14.40 -4.13 2.23
C ARG A 180 15.86 -4.18 1.81
N PHE A 181 16.62 -5.15 2.31
CA PHE A 181 18.02 -5.35 1.96
C PHE A 181 18.20 -5.61 0.47
N ILE A 182 17.43 -6.55 -0.11
CA ILE A 182 17.47 -6.87 -1.54
C ILE A 182 17.16 -5.63 -2.39
N ALA A 183 16.10 -4.89 -2.06
CA ALA A 183 15.73 -3.68 -2.79
C ALA A 183 16.81 -2.59 -2.72
N LYS A 184 17.44 -2.39 -1.56
CA LYS A 184 18.56 -1.44 -1.41
C LYS A 184 19.82 -1.89 -2.16
N GLN A 185 20.14 -3.18 -2.16
CA GLN A 185 21.25 -3.70 -2.97
C GLN A 185 21.01 -3.46 -4.47
N PHE A 186 19.79 -3.69 -4.94
CA PHE A 186 19.43 -3.43 -6.33
C PHE A 186 19.54 -1.94 -6.68
N LEU A 187 19.07 -1.04 -5.80
CA LEU A 187 19.26 0.40 -5.94
C LEU A 187 20.75 0.77 -6.09
N ASN A 188 21.62 0.25 -5.23
CA ASN A 188 23.04 0.58 -5.28
C ASN A 188 23.69 0.09 -6.59
N LYS A 189 23.38 -1.13 -7.04
CA LYS A 189 23.86 -1.65 -8.33
C LYS A 189 23.46 -0.77 -9.52
N LEU A 190 22.21 -0.30 -9.54
CA LEU A 190 21.72 0.60 -10.59
C LEU A 190 22.49 1.92 -10.66
N LEU A 191 23.14 2.32 -9.58
CA LEU A 191 23.90 3.56 -9.49
C LEU A 191 25.41 3.36 -9.67
N GLU A 192 25.92 2.15 -9.41
CA GLU A 192 27.33 1.74 -9.60
C GLU A 192 27.68 1.41 -11.05
N GLU A 193 26.72 0.95 -11.88
CA GLU A 193 26.94 0.60 -13.31
C GLU A 193 27.14 1.83 -14.23
N GLN A 194 27.78 2.90 -13.74
CA GLN A 194 28.08 4.14 -14.47
C GLN A 194 29.56 4.27 -14.83
#